data_AF-A0A668SNL1-F1
#
_entry.id   AF-A0A668SNL1-F1
#
_cell.length_a   1.000
_cell.length_b   1.000
_cell.length_c   1.000
_cell.angle_alpha   90.00
_cell.angle_beta   90.00
_cell.angle_gamma   90.00
#
_symmetry.space_group_name_H-M   'P 1'
#
loop_
_entity.id
_entity.type
_entity.pdbx_description
1 polymer ?
#
loop_
_entity_poly.entity_id
_entity_poly.type
_entity_poly.pdbx_seq_one_letter_code
_entity_poly.pdbx_strand_id
1 'polypeptide(L)'
;MFSRMFSLNFVADVLEKHRYAYNGMINKLSLDEREEDMSFVAKSLFGDHTTNWGRIVSFVAFGAVVSQHLKEKGRDNCVVLVSQEISAYLLSEQRDWIIKNNAWDGFVEFVRVADPESIVRNTLMAFAGFACIGATLALLIR
;
A
#
# COMPACT_ATOMS: atom_id res chain seq x y z
N MET A 1 -7.36 -1.49 18.33
CA MET A 1 -8.08 -0.91 17.18
C MET A 1 -7.48 -1.39 15.86
N PHE A 2 -6.17 -1.28 15.65
CA PHE A 2 -5.47 -1.87 14.48
C PHE A 2 -5.37 -3.42 14.48
N SER A 3 -5.31 -4.07 15.65
CA SER A 3 -5.22 -5.54 15.75
C SER A 3 -6.46 -6.32 15.27
N ARG A 4 -7.58 -5.63 15.00
CA ARG A 4 -8.79 -6.24 14.38
C ARG A 4 -8.92 -5.91 12.89
N MET A 5 -8.17 -4.92 12.40
CA MET A 5 -8.15 -4.50 10.99
C MET A 5 -7.26 -5.41 10.13
N PHE A 6 -6.43 -6.21 10.79
CA PHE A 6 -5.77 -7.39 10.27
C PHE A 6 -6.75 -8.57 10.21
N SER A 7 -7.73 -8.52 9.29
CA SER A 7 -8.14 -9.78 8.66
C SER A 7 -6.95 -10.22 7.82
N LEU A 8 -6.02 -10.90 8.49
CA LEU A 8 -4.68 -11.24 8.02
C LEU A 8 -4.71 -11.93 6.66
N ASN A 9 -5.78 -12.63 6.32
CA ASN A 9 -5.84 -13.42 5.11
C ASN A 9 -5.75 -12.54 3.86
N PHE A 10 -6.64 -11.58 3.62
CA PHE A 10 -6.65 -10.90 2.30
C PHE A 10 -5.37 -10.12 1.98
N VAL A 11 -4.88 -9.31 2.94
CA VAL A 11 -3.65 -8.53 2.73
C VAL A 11 -2.44 -9.46 2.72
N ALA A 12 -2.36 -10.47 3.61
CA ALA A 12 -1.24 -11.41 3.56
C ALA A 12 -1.26 -12.25 2.27
N ASP A 13 -2.43 -12.69 1.80
CA ASP A 13 -2.61 -13.45 0.55
C ASP A 13 -2.17 -12.60 -0.65
N VAL A 14 -2.55 -11.32 -0.68
CA VAL A 14 -2.09 -10.35 -1.70
C VAL A 14 -0.57 -10.20 -1.66
N LEU A 15 0.01 -10.08 -0.46
CA LEU A 15 1.45 -9.89 -0.28
C LEU A 15 2.24 -11.15 -0.64
N GLU A 16 1.78 -12.31 -0.20
CA GLU A 16 2.42 -13.60 -0.48
C GLU A 16 2.39 -13.91 -1.97
N LYS A 17 1.24 -13.75 -2.62
CA LYS A 17 1.06 -14.03 -4.05
C LYS A 17 1.89 -13.10 -4.94
N HIS A 18 2.14 -11.86 -4.50
CA HIS A 18 2.82 -10.84 -5.32
C HIS A 18 4.14 -10.34 -4.72
N ARG A 19 4.77 -11.12 -3.84
CA ARG A 19 6.00 -10.76 -3.13
C ARG A 19 7.10 -10.22 -4.03
N TYR A 20 7.33 -10.84 -5.19
CA TYR A 20 8.36 -10.40 -6.14
C TYR A 20 8.09 -9.00 -6.72
N ALA A 21 6.82 -8.67 -6.98
CA ALA A 21 6.45 -7.34 -7.48
C ALA A 21 6.68 -6.26 -6.42
N TYR A 22 6.30 -6.53 -5.18
CA TYR A 22 6.53 -5.63 -4.05
C TYR A 22 8.02 -5.44 -3.74
N ASN A 23 8.81 -6.52 -3.73
CA ASN A 23 10.26 -6.43 -3.54
C ASN A 23 10.94 -5.64 -4.67
N GLY A 24 10.50 -5.84 -5.92
CA GLY A 24 10.97 -5.05 -7.06
C GLY A 24 10.68 -3.55 -6.91
N MET A 25 9.53 -3.19 -6.35
CA MET A 25 9.19 -1.79 -6.07
C MET A 25 10.05 -1.19 -4.96
N ILE A 26 10.25 -1.91 -3.85
CA ILE A 26 11.14 -1.50 -2.74
C ILE A 26 12.55 -1.19 -3.25
N ASN A 27 13.09 -2.08 -4.09
CA ASN A 27 14.41 -1.91 -4.67
C ASN A 27 14.48 -0.76 -5.67
N LYS A 28 13.46 -0.58 -6.53
CA LYS A 28 13.43 0.47 -7.56
C LYS A 28 13.17 1.86 -7.00
N LEU A 29 12.47 1.97 -5.87
CA LEU A 29 12.20 3.22 -5.18
C LEU A 29 13.41 3.72 -4.36
N SER A 30 14.55 3.04 -4.43
CA SER A 30 15.77 3.33 -3.66
C SER A 30 15.42 3.64 -2.21
N LEU A 31 14.59 2.78 -1.60
CA LEU A 31 14.16 3.02 -0.22
C LEU A 31 15.35 3.15 0.72
N ASP A 32 16.52 2.61 0.38
CA ASP A 32 17.80 2.78 1.11
C ASP A 32 18.15 4.23 1.53
N GLU A 33 17.65 5.27 0.85
CA GLU A 33 17.85 6.68 1.25
C GLU A 33 16.65 7.29 2.02
N ARG A 34 15.46 6.70 1.93
CA ARG A 34 14.18 7.22 2.46
C ARG A 34 13.33 6.14 3.15
N GLU A 35 13.97 5.23 3.89
CA GLU A 35 13.36 3.96 4.36
C GLU A 35 12.12 4.11 5.27
N GLU A 36 11.80 5.33 5.74
CA GLU A 36 10.76 5.58 6.75
C GLU A 36 9.63 6.50 6.26
N ASP A 37 9.81 7.17 5.12
CA ASP A 37 8.91 8.23 4.67
C ASP A 37 7.80 7.68 3.76
N MET A 38 6.64 7.40 4.36
CA MET A 38 5.44 6.95 3.65
C MET A 38 4.77 8.07 2.82
N SER A 39 5.23 9.32 2.91
CA SER A 39 4.64 10.46 2.18
C SER A 39 4.77 10.31 0.66
N PHE A 40 5.86 9.70 0.17
CA PHE A 40 6.03 9.42 -1.24
C PHE A 40 5.00 8.40 -1.74
N VAL A 41 4.81 7.32 -0.97
CA VAL A 41 3.83 6.26 -1.26
C VAL A 41 2.42 6.85 -1.28
N ALA A 42 2.09 7.68 -0.30
CA ALA A 42 0.82 8.38 -0.21
C ALA A 42 0.60 9.32 -1.41
N LYS A 43 1.59 10.14 -1.78
CA LYS A 43 1.52 10.99 -2.97
C LYS A 43 1.33 10.19 -4.25
N SER A 44 2.01 9.05 -4.38
CA SER A 44 1.88 8.19 -5.55
C SER A 44 0.48 7.59 -5.70
N LEU A 45 -0.18 7.29 -4.57
CA LEU A 45 -1.50 6.65 -4.57
C LEU A 45 -2.66 7.64 -4.56
N PHE A 46 -2.48 8.85 -4.01
CA PHE A 46 -3.58 9.79 -3.76
C PHE A 46 -3.33 11.19 -4.35
N GLY A 47 -2.21 11.41 -5.04
CA GLY A 47 -1.84 12.72 -5.61
C GLY A 47 -2.75 13.21 -6.73
N ASP A 48 -3.56 12.33 -7.31
CA ASP A 48 -4.61 12.70 -8.29
C ASP A 48 -5.96 13.05 -7.64
N HIS A 49 -6.00 13.13 -6.31
CA HIS A 49 -7.19 13.41 -5.50
C HIS A 49 -8.33 12.40 -5.64
N THR A 50 -8.05 11.20 -6.15
CA THR A 50 -9.01 10.10 -6.17
C THR A 50 -8.69 9.05 -5.11
N THR A 51 -9.73 8.61 -4.41
CA THR A 51 -9.62 7.59 -3.36
C THR A 51 -10.63 6.47 -3.62
N ASN A 52 -10.18 5.23 -3.39
CA ASN A 52 -11.00 4.03 -3.34
C ASN A 52 -10.38 3.03 -2.36
N TRP A 53 -11.16 2.02 -1.97
CA TRP A 53 -10.69 0.98 -1.04
C TRP A 53 -9.46 0.23 -1.54
N GLY A 54 -9.34 0.01 -2.85
CA GLY A 54 -8.16 -0.58 -3.46
C GLY A 54 -6.88 0.20 -3.12
N ARG A 55 -6.89 1.53 -3.29
CA ARG A 55 -5.73 2.40 -2.96
C ARG A 55 -5.42 2.45 -1.48
N ILE A 56 -6.44 2.43 -0.61
CA ILE A 56 -6.25 2.33 0.84
C ILE A 56 -5.56 1.00 1.19
N VAL A 57 -6.01 -0.11 0.60
CA VAL A 57 -5.37 -1.42 0.76
C VAL A 57 -3.94 -1.40 0.26
N SER A 58 -3.69 -0.83 -0.92
CA SER A 58 -2.34 -0.68 -1.49
C SER A 58 -1.41 0.05 -0.55
N PHE A 59 -1.88 1.15 0.06
CA PHE A 59 -1.08 1.96 0.98
C PHE A 59 -0.69 1.19 2.24
N VAL A 60 -1.66 0.50 2.85
CA VAL A 60 -1.43 -0.33 4.05
C VAL A 60 -0.55 -1.54 3.72
N ALA A 61 -0.81 -2.23 2.61
CA ALA A 61 -0.05 -3.38 2.15
C ALA A 61 1.42 -2.99 1.90
N PHE A 62 1.66 -1.89 1.20
CA PHE A 62 3.02 -1.40 0.96
C PHE A 62 3.74 -1.06 2.26
N GLY A 63 3.06 -0.41 3.20
CA GLY A 63 3.57 -0.17 4.55
C GLY A 63 4.00 -1.42 5.30
N ALA A 64 3.23 -2.52 5.17
CA ALA A 64 3.58 -3.80 5.75
C ALA A 64 4.85 -4.40 5.12
N VAL A 65 5.02 -4.29 3.79
CA VAL A 65 6.25 -4.76 3.12
C VAL A 65 7.46 -3.93 3.53
N VAL A 66 7.33 -2.60 3.61
CA VAL A 66 8.40 -1.71 4.11
C VAL A 66 8.77 -2.07 5.54
N SER A 67 7.77 -2.29 6.40
CA SER A 67 7.98 -2.71 7.79
C SER A 67 8.72 -4.05 7.87
N GLN A 68 8.38 -5.01 7.02
CA GLN A 68 9.09 -6.29 6.96
C GLN A 68 10.54 -6.11 6.51
N HIS A 69 10.78 -5.32 5.47
CA HIS A 69 12.13 -5.02 4.96
C HIS A 69 13.01 -4.33 6.01
N LEU A 70 12.46 -3.34 6.72
CA LEU A 70 13.14 -2.66 7.84
C LEU A 70 13.52 -3.64 8.95
N LYS A 71 12.60 -4.55 9.29
CA LYS A 71 12.85 -5.59 10.30
C LYS A 71 13.94 -6.56 9.87
N GLU A 72 13.95 -7.00 8.62
CA GLU A 72 15.00 -7.86 8.06
C GLU A 72 16.38 -7.18 8.08
N LYS A 73 16.42 -5.84 8.02
CA LYS A 73 17.64 -5.02 8.20
C LYS A 73 17.98 -4.68 9.66
N GLY A 74 17.23 -5.19 10.65
CA GLY A 74 17.46 -4.94 12.08
C GLY A 74 17.05 -3.54 12.56
N ARG A 75 16.12 -2.87 11.85
CA ARG A 75 15.60 -1.53 12.15
C ARG A 75 14.19 -1.58 12.75
N ASP A 76 13.97 -2.42 13.76
CA ASP A 76 12.64 -2.64 14.37
C ASP A 76 11.99 -1.36 14.91
N ASN A 77 12.78 -0.39 15.38
CA ASN A 77 12.30 0.91 15.82
C ASN A 77 11.61 1.72 14.70
N CYS A 78 11.99 1.50 13.45
CA CYS A 78 11.45 2.18 12.28
C CYS A 78 10.09 1.61 11.84
N VAL A 79 9.77 0.37 12.22
CA VAL A 79 8.46 -0.24 11.95
C VAL A 79 7.33 0.53 12.64
N VAL A 80 7.58 1.02 13.85
CA VAL A 80 6.61 1.84 14.58
C VAL A 80 6.33 3.14 13.84
N LEU A 81 7.37 3.79 13.31
CA LEU A 81 7.24 5.04 12.54
C LEU A 81 6.40 4.84 11.28
N VAL A 82 6.65 3.78 10.50
CA VAL A 82 5.85 3.45 9.31
C VAL A 82 4.37 3.30 9.67
N SER A 83 4.06 2.58 10.76
CA SER A 83 2.68 2.39 11.20
C SER A 83 2.02 3.70 11.64
N GLN A 84 2.78 4.62 12.27
CA GLN A 84 2.31 5.92 12.70
C GLN A 84 2.02 6.82 11.49
N GLU A 85 2.90 6.87 10.50
CA GLU A 85 2.72 7.66 9.28
C GLU A 85 1.49 7.23 8.49
N ILE A 86 1.28 5.92 8.33
CA ILE A 86 0.08 5.39 7.66
C ILE A 86 -1.18 5.79 8.43
N SER A 87 -1.17 5.60 9.76
CA SER A 87 -2.31 5.91 10.60
C SER A 87 -2.63 7.41 10.58
N ALA A 88 -1.61 8.26 10.67
CA ALA A 88 -1.73 9.71 10.61
C ALA A 88 -2.36 10.13 9.27
N TYR A 89 -1.83 9.63 8.15
CA TYR A 89 -2.35 9.97 6.82
C TYR A 89 -3.80 9.54 6.61
N LEU A 90 -4.17 8.33 7.06
CA LEU A 90 -5.55 7.86 6.95
C LEU A 90 -6.52 8.69 7.82
N LEU A 91 -6.07 9.15 8.98
CA LEU A 91 -6.88 9.95 9.91
C LEU A 91 -6.94 11.44 9.54
N SER A 92 -5.92 11.98 8.87
CA SER A 92 -5.90 13.39 8.45
C SER A 92 -6.47 13.57 7.05
N GLU A 93 -5.95 12.84 6.05
CA GLU A 93 -6.25 13.11 4.64
C GLU A 93 -7.42 12.27 4.11
N GLN A 94 -7.57 11.03 4.57
CA GLN A 94 -8.54 10.08 3.99
C GLN A 94 -9.78 9.85 4.86
N ARG A 95 -9.84 10.46 6.06
CA ARG A 95 -10.88 10.23 7.05
C ARG A 95 -12.28 10.50 6.52
N ASP A 96 -12.49 11.66 5.90
CA ASP A 96 -13.81 12.05 5.41
C ASP A 96 -14.30 11.14 4.30
N TRP A 97 -13.39 10.72 3.41
CA TRP A 97 -13.70 9.74 2.37
C TRP A 97 -14.08 8.39 3.00
N ILE A 98 -13.29 7.89 3.96
CA ILE A 98 -13.57 6.63 4.67
C ILE A 98 -14.96 6.67 5.31
N ILE A 99 -15.28 7.72 6.06
CA ILE A 99 -16.59 7.87 6.72
C ILE A 99 -17.72 7.91 5.67
N LYS A 100 -17.54 8.65 4.58
CA LYS A 100 -18.53 8.75 3.50
C LYS A 100 -18.74 7.44 2.75
N ASN A 101 -17.76 6.55 2.74
CA ASN A 101 -17.81 5.25 2.06
C ASN A 101 -18.08 4.09 3.02
N ASN A 102 -19.03 4.31 3.94
CA ASN A 102 -19.49 3.32 4.93
C ASN A 102 -18.41 2.84 5.90
N ALA A 103 -17.43 3.70 6.21
CA ALA A 103 -16.34 3.41 7.14
C ALA A 103 -15.70 2.02 6.87
N TRP A 104 -15.33 1.28 7.90
CA TRP A 104 -14.74 -0.05 7.73
C TRP A 104 -15.73 -1.11 7.23
N ASP A 105 -17.04 -0.87 7.31
CA ASP A 105 -18.03 -1.79 6.75
C ASP A 105 -17.97 -1.78 5.21
N GLY A 106 -17.73 -0.62 4.60
CA GLY A 106 -17.48 -0.51 3.16
C GLY A 106 -16.21 -1.25 2.71
N PHE A 107 -15.19 -1.31 3.57
CA PHE A 107 -14.00 -2.13 3.31
C PHE A 107 -14.34 -3.63 3.32
N VAL A 108 -15.14 -4.09 4.27
CA VAL A 108 -15.57 -5.50 4.34
C VAL A 108 -16.37 -5.88 3.10
N GLU A 109 -17.27 -5.00 2.64
CA GLU A 109 -18.03 -5.21 1.39
C GLU A 109 -17.12 -5.27 0.17
N PHE A 110 -16.15 -4.35 0.06
CA PHE A 110 -15.17 -4.35 -1.00
C PHE A 110 -14.38 -5.67 -1.06
N VAL A 111 -13.83 -6.13 0.07
CA VAL A 111 -13.01 -7.35 0.12
C VAL A 111 -13.80 -8.61 -0.28
N ARG A 112 -15.11 -8.67 -0.05
CA ARG A 112 -15.93 -9.83 -0.45
C ARG A 112 -15.99 -10.04 -1.96
N VAL A 113 -15.88 -8.96 -2.74
CA VAL A 113 -16.03 -8.99 -4.20
C VAL A 113 -14.76 -8.61 -4.94
N ALA A 114 -13.78 -8.05 -4.23
CA ALA A 114 -12.52 -7.60 -4.82
C ALA A 114 -11.66 -8.79 -5.24
N ASP A 115 -11.12 -8.70 -6.46
CA ASP A 115 -10.07 -9.58 -6.93
C ASP A 115 -8.69 -9.03 -6.48
N PRO A 116 -7.93 -9.79 -5.66
CA PRO A 116 -6.56 -9.47 -5.27
C PRO A 116 -5.66 -9.02 -6.43
N GLU A 117 -5.77 -9.69 -7.59
CA GLU A 117 -4.90 -9.41 -8.74
C GLU A 117 -5.18 -8.04 -9.33
N SER A 118 -6.46 -7.66 -9.41
CA SER A 118 -6.85 -6.32 -9.84
C SER A 118 -6.33 -5.22 -8.91
N ILE A 119 -6.30 -5.46 -7.59
CA ILE A 119 -5.74 -4.49 -6.64
C ILE A 119 -4.24 -4.31 -6.87
N VAL A 120 -3.49 -5.41 -6.99
CA VAL A 120 -2.05 -5.33 -7.22
C VAL A 120 -1.74 -4.68 -8.57
N ARG A 121 -2.45 -5.02 -9.63
CA ARG A 121 -2.29 -4.38 -10.95
C ARG A 121 -2.54 -2.88 -10.88
N ASN A 122 -3.63 -2.46 -10.22
CA ASN A 122 -3.95 -1.03 -10.08
C ASN A 122 -2.91 -0.31 -9.23
N THR A 123 -2.39 -0.97 -8.19
CA THR A 123 -1.28 -0.47 -7.36
C THR A 123 -0.05 -0.25 -8.21
N LEU A 124 0.37 -1.26 -8.98
CA LEU A 124 1.53 -1.20 -9.87
C LEU A 124 1.39 -0.08 -10.90
N MET A 125 0.21 0.10 -11.49
CA MET A 125 -0.06 1.18 -12.43
C MET A 125 0.04 2.56 -11.78
N ALA A 126 -0.44 2.73 -10.55
CA ALA A 126 -0.31 4.00 -9.82
C ALA A 126 1.15 4.37 -9.56
N PHE A 127 2.00 3.39 -9.19
CA PHE A 127 3.44 3.62 -9.02
C PHE A 127 4.20 3.81 -10.33
N ALA A 128 3.77 3.15 -11.41
CA ALA A 128 4.35 3.33 -12.74
C ALA A 128 4.16 4.77 -13.28
N GLY A 129 3.09 5.46 -12.86
CA GLY A 129 2.83 6.86 -13.23
C GLY A 129 3.77 7.88 -12.57
N PHE A 130 4.31 7.59 -11.38
CA PHE A 130 5.23 8.46 -10.65
C PHE A 130 6.71 8.14 -10.94
N ALA A 131 7.01 6.92 -11.38
CA ALA A 131 8.30 6.57 -11.93
C ALA A 131 8.34 6.96 -13.42
N CYS A 132 8.67 8.22 -13.74
CA CYS A 132 8.91 8.67 -15.12
C CYS A 132 10.14 7.98 -15.77
N ILE A 133 10.08 6.66 -15.99
CA ILE A 133 10.73 5.94 -17.09
C ILE A 133 9.74 4.83 -17.48
N GLY A 134 9.02 5.09 -18.57
CA GLY A 134 7.91 4.28 -19.03
C GLY A 134 8.27 2.91 -19.61
N ALA A 135 7.18 2.22 -20.00
CA ALA A 135 7.12 1.14 -20.98
C ALA A 135 7.64 -0.27 -20.63
N THR A 136 8.18 -0.56 -19.44
CA THR A 136 8.64 -1.95 -19.14
C THR A 136 7.65 -2.82 -18.37
N LEU A 137 6.75 -2.24 -17.55
CA LEU A 137 5.84 -3.06 -16.72
C LEU A 137 4.60 -3.58 -17.46
N ALA A 138 4.21 -2.97 -18.58
CA ALA A 138 3.11 -3.48 -19.42
C ALA A 138 3.40 -4.89 -20.00
N LEU A 139 4.68 -5.31 -20.03
CA LEU A 139 5.11 -6.62 -20.52
C LEU A 139 5.01 -7.75 -19.48
N LEU A 140 4.68 -7.45 -18.21
CA LEU A 140 4.58 -8.46 -17.15
C LEU A 140 3.12 -8.86 -16.82
N ILE A 141 2.14 -8.35 -17.58
CA ILE A 141 0.71 -8.67 -17.42
C ILE A 141 0.20 -9.43 -18.67
N ARG A 142 1.07 -10.20 -19.34
CA ARG A 142 0.64 -11.13 -20.41
C ARG A 142 0.57 -12.56 -19.89
#